data_AF-A0A970K7I9-F1
#
_entry.id   AF-A0A970K7I9-F1
#
_cell.length_a   1.000
_cell.length_b   1.000
_cell.length_c   1.000
_cell.angle_alpha   90.00
_cell.angle_beta   90.00
_cell.angle_gamma   90.00
#
_symmetry.space_group_name_H-M   'P 1'
#
loop_
_entity.id
_entity.type
_entity.pdbx_description
1 polymer ?
#
loop_
_entity_poly.entity_id
_entity_poly.type
_entity_poly.pdbx_seq_one_letter_code
_entity_poly.pdbx_strand_id
1 'polypeptide(L)'
;MKKLSILLAVVVLLAAVGIGVLVNQKNQVNTQLNEAKAKTEDTQKLLDEAVAKTAETETTLQQAQQELEAAKADADAAAAELGSQLEAAKAEFAAKEQDYVTANAELAKQAKDAKATVLGLRLMLDNAKLGQSTATLKSEELLALVDTATSEKAQINATLDLAIAEKAQLESDLNQVKEQVTTLEAAIATLEQEKADALGQVSTLQAQLADFETVKAEAQAEMDKLNAQTGTLSTDMEAALKANAELEAAKALAVGKVTELETAKAESDAKVTELDAAKVELEAKVSELNEAKVLAEAKVSELEEAAAKVKADYDALASQAELLTSEKAGLEERLMLLETPETPEEPVAVEAPQGFKHGLGMVTSIGSVADATAEKAGVAQVNTTVCALVLDLEGKIVSVTWDVQQTKIQFSAEGKPVDLPETLLTKLEKGADYGMKARSEIGKEWNEQIEAFAQYALGKTVEEVMSIATYDRGDGSHNAVPDVEELKASVTITVGDYLASLQKAADSAK
;
A
#
# COMPACT_ATOMS: atom_id res chain seq x y z
N MET A 1 -118.84 215.82 -154.08
CA MET A 1 -119.96 215.06 -153.46
C MET A 1 -120.05 213.56 -153.83
N LYS A 2 -119.11 212.91 -154.55
CA LYS A 2 -119.33 211.56 -155.13
C LYS A 2 -118.61 210.34 -154.52
N LYS A 3 -117.78 210.45 -153.46
CA LYS A 3 -117.02 209.29 -152.90
C LYS A 3 -117.12 209.04 -151.40
N LEU A 4 -118.00 209.73 -150.67
CA LEU A 4 -118.29 209.45 -149.25
C LEU A 4 -118.78 207.99 -149.04
N SER A 5 -119.44 207.42 -150.06
CA SER A 5 -119.93 206.03 -150.07
C SER A 5 -118.83 204.95 -150.06
N ILE A 6 -117.60 205.26 -150.46
CA ILE A 6 -116.49 204.26 -150.44
C ILE A 6 -116.05 204.01 -149.00
N LEU A 7 -116.04 205.05 -148.16
CA LEU A 7 -115.71 204.94 -146.74
C LEU A 7 -116.69 204.01 -146.01
N LEU A 8 -117.98 204.09 -146.37
CA LEU A 8 -119.02 203.21 -145.79
C LEU A 8 -118.89 201.75 -146.26
N ALA A 9 -118.56 201.53 -147.53
CA ALA A 9 -118.41 200.19 -148.09
C ALA A 9 -117.24 199.41 -147.44
N VAL A 10 -116.09 200.05 -147.21
CA VAL A 10 -114.93 199.40 -146.58
C VAL A 10 -115.19 199.03 -145.11
N VAL A 11 -115.92 199.88 -144.37
CA VAL A 11 -116.29 199.62 -142.96
C VAL A 11 -117.21 198.40 -142.84
N VAL A 12 -118.20 198.24 -143.73
CA VAL A 12 -119.10 197.08 -143.72
C VAL A 12 -118.37 195.79 -144.10
N LEU A 13 -117.42 195.83 -145.04
CA LEU A 13 -116.75 194.63 -145.56
C LEU A 13 -115.76 194.02 -144.55
N LEU A 14 -115.03 194.84 -143.78
CA LEU A 14 -114.09 194.33 -142.77
C LEU A 14 -114.78 193.89 -141.46
N ALA A 15 -115.95 194.45 -141.13
CA ALA A 15 -116.77 193.94 -140.03
C ALA A 15 -117.22 192.48 -140.26
N ALA A 16 -117.51 192.11 -141.51
CA ALA A 16 -117.84 190.72 -141.87
C ALA A 16 -116.66 189.75 -141.67
N VAL A 17 -115.42 190.18 -141.94
CA VAL A 17 -114.22 189.35 -141.73
C VAL A 17 -114.00 189.06 -140.24
N GLY A 18 -114.18 190.06 -139.37
CA GLY A 18 -114.03 189.90 -137.92
C GLY A 18 -114.99 188.87 -137.31
N ILE A 19 -116.24 188.82 -137.80
CA ILE A 19 -117.24 187.86 -137.33
C ILE A 19 -116.91 186.43 -137.78
N GLY A 20 -116.42 186.25 -139.01
CA GLY A 20 -116.07 184.93 -139.55
C GLY A 20 -114.96 184.21 -138.75
N VAL A 21 -113.94 184.94 -138.30
CA VAL A 21 -112.83 184.37 -137.50
C VAL A 21 -113.31 183.87 -136.13
N LEU A 22 -114.16 184.63 -135.45
CA LEU A 22 -114.66 184.29 -134.11
C LEU A 22 -115.57 183.05 -134.12
N VAL A 23 -116.37 182.85 -135.19
CA VAL A 23 -117.17 181.63 -135.36
C VAL A 23 -116.29 180.40 -135.55
N ASN A 24 -115.19 180.52 -136.31
CA ASN A 24 -114.25 179.42 -136.51
C ASN A 24 -113.54 179.01 -135.19
N GLN A 25 -113.08 179.99 -134.41
CA GLN A 25 -112.48 179.73 -133.09
C GLN A 25 -113.45 179.06 -132.12
N LYS A 26 -114.74 179.48 -132.10
CA LYS A 26 -115.77 178.87 -131.26
C LYS A 26 -115.98 177.38 -131.58
N ASN A 27 -115.91 176.99 -132.84
CA ASN A 27 -116.02 175.59 -133.24
C ASN A 27 -114.80 174.75 -132.80
N GLN A 28 -113.58 175.28 -132.92
CA GLN A 28 -112.38 174.60 -132.40
C GLN A 28 -112.45 174.32 -130.89
N VAL A 29 -112.87 175.31 -130.09
CA VAL A 29 -113.01 175.17 -128.64
C VAL A 29 -114.06 174.12 -128.25
N ASN A 30 -115.19 174.06 -128.96
CA ASN A 30 -116.21 173.04 -128.71
C ASN A 30 -115.72 171.61 -128.99
N THR A 31 -114.88 171.39 -130.01
CA THR A 31 -114.27 170.08 -130.27
C THR A 31 -113.35 169.67 -129.11
N GLN A 32 -112.44 170.55 -128.72
CA GLN A 32 -111.49 170.31 -127.63
C GLN A 32 -112.19 170.04 -126.28
N LEU A 33 -113.31 170.71 -126.00
CA LEU A 33 -114.10 170.50 -124.78
C LEU A 33 -114.72 169.09 -124.72
N ASN A 34 -115.14 168.54 -125.86
CA ASN A 34 -115.69 167.18 -125.91
C ASN A 34 -114.60 166.10 -125.81
N GLU A 35 -113.43 166.31 -126.44
CA GLU A 35 -112.25 165.44 -126.27
C GLU A 35 -111.76 165.40 -124.81
N ALA A 36 -111.79 166.54 -124.12
CA ALA A 36 -111.43 166.63 -122.70
C ALA A 36 -112.39 165.85 -121.79
N LYS A 37 -113.70 165.87 -122.08
CA LYS A 37 -114.70 165.09 -121.34
C LYS A 37 -114.48 163.59 -121.47
N ALA A 38 -114.30 163.08 -122.70
CA ALA A 38 -114.07 161.65 -122.94
C ALA A 38 -112.85 161.12 -122.16
N LYS A 39 -111.74 161.87 -122.16
CA LYS A 39 -110.56 161.53 -121.34
C LYS A 39 -110.83 161.54 -119.83
N THR A 40 -111.78 162.34 -119.35
CA THR A 40 -112.12 162.41 -117.93
C THR A 40 -112.88 161.15 -117.49
N GLU A 41 -113.79 160.63 -118.32
CA GLU A 41 -114.51 159.38 -118.05
C GLU A 41 -113.58 158.16 -118.08
N ASP A 42 -112.68 158.05 -119.07
CA ASP A 42 -111.64 157.00 -119.11
C ASP A 42 -110.74 157.03 -117.85
N THR A 43 -110.37 158.23 -117.39
CA THR A 43 -109.52 158.40 -116.19
C THR A 43 -110.26 157.96 -114.91
N GLN A 44 -111.55 158.25 -114.77
CA GLN A 44 -112.34 157.81 -113.63
C GLN A 44 -112.46 156.29 -113.58
N LYS A 45 -112.70 155.64 -114.73
CA LYS A 45 -112.80 154.17 -114.79
C LYS A 45 -111.51 153.47 -114.33
N LEU A 46 -110.35 153.98 -114.76
CA LEU A 46 -109.04 153.47 -114.34
C LEU A 46 -108.79 153.65 -112.83
N LEU A 47 -109.34 154.70 -112.22
CA LEU A 47 -109.26 154.93 -110.77
C LEU A 47 -110.09 153.90 -110.00
N ASP A 48 -111.31 153.62 -110.46
CA ASP A 48 -112.20 152.64 -109.80
C ASP A 48 -111.63 151.20 -109.89
N GLU A 49 -111.04 150.82 -111.04
CA GLU A 49 -110.30 149.56 -111.22
C GLU A 49 -109.08 149.46 -110.27
N ALA A 50 -108.36 150.57 -110.04
CA ALA A 50 -107.22 150.61 -109.11
C ALA A 50 -107.63 150.48 -107.62
N VAL A 51 -108.75 151.09 -107.23
CA VAL A 51 -109.30 150.98 -105.87
C VAL A 51 -109.72 149.54 -105.56
N ALA A 52 -110.44 148.88 -106.49
CA ALA A 52 -110.85 147.47 -106.32
C ALA A 52 -109.63 146.55 -106.10
N LYS A 53 -108.59 146.72 -106.91
CA LYS A 53 -107.35 145.92 -106.83
C LYS A 53 -106.54 146.19 -105.55
N THR A 54 -106.66 147.38 -104.97
CA THR A 54 -106.03 147.72 -103.69
C THR A 54 -106.68 146.93 -102.54
N ALA A 55 -108.01 146.85 -102.49
CA ALA A 55 -108.74 146.08 -101.47
C ALA A 55 -108.50 144.56 -101.57
N GLU A 56 -108.37 144.03 -102.78
CA GLU A 56 -107.98 142.63 -103.03
C GLU A 56 -106.56 142.34 -102.48
N THR A 57 -105.62 143.27 -102.68
CA THR A 57 -104.25 143.17 -102.16
C THR A 57 -104.20 143.26 -100.63
N GLU A 58 -104.99 144.14 -100.03
CA GLU A 58 -105.08 144.31 -98.56
C GLU A 58 -105.70 143.06 -97.89
N THR A 59 -106.71 142.46 -98.51
CA THR A 59 -107.30 141.18 -98.05
C THR A 59 -106.26 140.05 -98.08
N THR A 60 -105.48 139.96 -99.17
CA THR A 60 -104.41 138.96 -99.33
C THR A 60 -103.31 139.15 -98.29
N LEU A 61 -102.95 140.40 -97.96
CA LEU A 61 -101.96 140.72 -96.93
C LEU A 61 -102.40 140.28 -95.53
N GLN A 62 -103.69 140.44 -95.18
CA GLN A 62 -104.22 139.99 -93.90
C GLN A 62 -104.18 138.46 -93.76
N GLN A 63 -104.50 137.70 -94.82
CA GLN A 63 -104.35 136.25 -94.80
C GLN A 63 -102.88 135.82 -94.60
N ALA A 64 -101.95 136.42 -95.35
CA ALA A 64 -100.52 136.12 -95.23
C ALA A 64 -99.95 136.45 -93.83
N GLN A 65 -100.44 137.50 -93.17
CA GLN A 65 -100.09 137.81 -91.78
C GLN A 65 -100.66 136.78 -90.78
N GLN A 66 -101.87 136.29 -91.02
CA GLN A 66 -102.51 135.29 -90.17
C GLN A 66 -101.84 133.91 -90.31
N GLU A 67 -101.45 133.52 -91.52
CA GLU A 67 -100.63 132.33 -91.80
C GLU A 67 -99.23 132.44 -91.17
N LEU A 68 -98.60 133.62 -91.21
CA LEU A 68 -97.28 133.84 -90.61
C LEU A 68 -97.29 133.70 -89.09
N GLU A 69 -98.28 134.26 -88.39
CA GLU A 69 -98.41 134.11 -86.93
C GLU A 69 -98.81 132.67 -86.52
N ALA A 70 -99.58 131.96 -87.35
CA ALA A 70 -99.85 130.53 -87.14
C ALA A 70 -98.55 129.69 -87.29
N ALA A 71 -97.80 129.86 -88.38
CA ALA A 71 -96.54 129.16 -88.60
C ALA A 71 -95.47 129.50 -87.54
N LYS A 72 -95.52 130.71 -86.99
CA LYS A 72 -94.67 131.15 -85.86
C LYS A 72 -95.08 130.49 -84.54
N ALA A 73 -96.38 130.38 -84.25
CA ALA A 73 -96.86 129.61 -83.09
C ALA A 73 -96.51 128.12 -83.18
N ASP A 74 -96.62 127.51 -84.37
CA ASP A 74 -96.18 126.13 -84.61
C ASP A 74 -94.65 125.97 -84.44
N ALA A 75 -93.86 126.95 -84.88
CA ALA A 75 -92.41 126.95 -84.69
C ALA A 75 -92.00 127.11 -83.22
N ASP A 76 -92.66 128.00 -82.47
CA ASP A 76 -92.45 128.17 -81.02
C ASP A 76 -92.88 126.91 -80.24
N ALA A 77 -93.97 126.26 -80.63
CA ALA A 77 -94.40 124.99 -80.06
C ALA A 77 -93.40 123.85 -80.35
N ALA A 78 -92.91 123.75 -81.59
CA ALA A 78 -91.88 122.78 -81.97
C ALA A 78 -90.55 123.03 -81.24
N ALA A 79 -90.18 124.30 -81.01
CA ALA A 79 -88.99 124.67 -80.24
C ALA A 79 -89.15 124.33 -78.74
N ALA A 80 -90.34 124.53 -78.17
CA ALA A 80 -90.64 124.13 -76.79
C ALA A 80 -90.60 122.60 -76.61
N GLU A 81 -91.15 121.84 -77.56
CA GLU A 81 -91.09 120.37 -77.57
C GLU A 81 -89.65 119.86 -77.73
N LEU A 82 -88.86 120.43 -78.65
CA LEU A 82 -87.43 120.11 -78.78
C LEU A 82 -86.63 120.47 -77.51
N GLY A 83 -86.97 121.56 -76.83
CA GLY A 83 -86.38 121.93 -75.54
C GLY A 83 -86.72 120.91 -74.45
N SER A 84 -87.99 120.49 -74.37
CA SER A 84 -88.46 119.44 -73.47
C SER A 84 -87.73 118.11 -73.71
N GLN A 85 -87.65 117.67 -74.96
CA GLN A 85 -86.93 116.46 -75.37
C GLN A 85 -85.43 116.55 -75.09
N LEU A 86 -84.80 117.72 -75.25
CA LEU A 86 -83.39 117.94 -74.94
C LEU A 86 -83.09 117.84 -73.44
N GLU A 87 -83.91 118.45 -72.58
CA GLU A 87 -83.74 118.32 -71.12
C GLU A 87 -84.07 116.89 -70.62
N ALA A 88 -85.06 116.22 -71.22
CA ALA A 88 -85.33 114.81 -70.96
C ALA A 88 -84.14 113.91 -71.35
N ALA A 89 -83.56 114.11 -72.54
CA ALA A 89 -82.39 113.36 -73.00
C ALA A 89 -81.13 113.64 -72.15
N LYS A 90 -80.93 114.87 -71.68
CA LYS A 90 -79.87 115.22 -70.72
C LYS A 90 -80.08 114.51 -69.38
N ALA A 91 -81.31 114.49 -68.86
CA ALA A 91 -81.64 113.80 -67.62
C ALA A 91 -81.43 112.28 -67.74
N GLU A 92 -81.83 111.67 -68.86
CA GLU A 92 -81.60 110.24 -69.13
C GLU A 92 -80.09 109.93 -69.27
N PHE A 93 -79.31 110.80 -69.93
CA PHE A 93 -77.87 110.65 -70.03
C PHE A 93 -77.19 110.76 -68.66
N ALA A 94 -77.53 111.77 -67.86
CA ALA A 94 -77.00 111.96 -66.51
C ALA A 94 -77.35 110.77 -65.58
N ALA A 95 -78.56 110.23 -65.69
CA ALA A 95 -78.96 109.02 -64.97
C ALA A 95 -78.10 107.81 -65.40
N LYS A 96 -77.91 107.60 -66.71
CA LYS A 96 -77.06 106.52 -67.24
C LYS A 96 -75.57 106.67 -66.88
N GLU A 97 -75.07 107.91 -66.81
CA GLU A 97 -73.71 108.21 -66.34
C GLU A 97 -73.57 107.87 -64.84
N GLN A 98 -74.56 108.25 -64.02
CA GLN A 98 -74.60 107.90 -62.59
C GLN A 98 -74.73 106.39 -62.36
N ASP A 99 -75.56 105.68 -63.15
CA ASP A 99 -75.67 104.22 -63.12
C ASP A 99 -74.33 103.55 -63.51
N TYR A 100 -73.66 104.05 -64.56
CA TYR A 100 -72.36 103.55 -65.00
C TYR A 100 -71.25 103.76 -63.96
N VAL A 101 -71.20 104.94 -63.33
CA VAL A 101 -70.30 105.23 -62.21
C VAL A 101 -70.57 104.31 -61.01
N THR A 102 -71.85 104.08 -60.68
CA THR A 102 -72.27 103.20 -59.58
C THR A 102 -71.91 101.74 -59.86
N ALA A 103 -72.17 101.25 -61.08
CA ALA A 103 -71.81 99.90 -61.51
C ALA A 103 -70.30 99.68 -61.51
N ASN A 104 -69.50 100.64 -62.01
CA ASN A 104 -68.05 100.58 -61.94
C ASN A 104 -67.50 100.59 -60.51
N ALA A 105 -68.10 101.38 -59.60
CA ALA A 105 -67.72 101.40 -58.19
C ALA A 105 -67.98 100.05 -57.49
N GLU A 106 -69.14 99.44 -57.77
CA GLU A 106 -69.48 98.12 -57.22
C GLU A 106 -68.64 97.00 -57.85
N LEU A 107 -68.33 97.05 -59.16
CA LEU A 107 -67.39 96.13 -59.81
C LEU A 107 -65.96 96.27 -59.23
N ALA A 108 -65.49 97.49 -58.95
CA ALA A 108 -64.19 97.72 -58.33
C ALA A 108 -64.12 97.16 -56.90
N LYS A 109 -65.24 97.27 -56.15
CA LYS A 109 -65.41 96.63 -54.84
C LYS A 109 -65.41 95.10 -54.94
N GLN A 110 -66.20 94.53 -55.84
CA GLN A 110 -66.22 93.07 -56.09
C GLN A 110 -64.84 92.54 -56.51
N ALA A 111 -64.11 93.26 -57.36
CA ALA A 111 -62.74 92.89 -57.76
C ALA A 111 -61.75 92.94 -56.57
N LYS A 112 -61.90 93.91 -55.67
CA LYS A 112 -61.12 94.01 -54.42
C LYS A 112 -61.42 92.86 -53.46
N ASP A 113 -62.70 92.53 -53.28
CA ASP A 113 -63.16 91.48 -52.36
C ASP A 113 -62.82 90.08 -52.89
N ALA A 114 -62.92 89.87 -54.21
CA ALA A 114 -62.42 88.69 -54.89
C ALA A 114 -60.89 88.55 -54.75
N LYS A 115 -60.13 89.64 -54.91
CA LYS A 115 -58.66 89.64 -54.70
C LYS A 115 -58.29 89.31 -53.24
N ALA A 116 -59.03 89.83 -52.27
CA ALA A 116 -58.85 89.48 -50.86
C ALA A 116 -59.17 88.00 -50.58
N THR A 117 -60.24 87.47 -51.19
CA THR A 117 -60.63 86.05 -51.10
C THR A 117 -59.56 85.13 -51.71
N VAL A 118 -59.04 85.46 -52.90
CA VAL A 118 -57.96 84.70 -53.56
C VAL A 118 -56.67 84.76 -52.73
N LEU A 119 -56.34 85.89 -52.11
CA LEU A 119 -55.20 85.99 -51.19
C LEU A 119 -55.38 85.12 -49.95
N GLY A 120 -56.57 85.14 -49.34
CA GLY A 120 -56.91 84.28 -48.19
C GLY A 120 -56.82 82.80 -48.51
N LEU A 121 -57.41 82.36 -49.63
CA LEU A 121 -57.33 80.98 -50.12
C LEU A 121 -55.89 80.57 -50.44
N ARG A 122 -55.06 81.47 -50.97
CA ARG A 122 -53.64 81.17 -51.21
C ARG A 122 -52.84 81.02 -49.92
N LEU A 123 -53.06 81.90 -48.93
CA LEU A 123 -52.44 81.76 -47.61
C LEU A 123 -52.89 80.46 -46.91
N MET A 124 -54.16 80.07 -47.03
CA MET A 124 -54.64 78.77 -46.54
C MET A 124 -53.97 77.60 -47.25
N LEU A 125 -53.84 77.64 -48.58
CA LEU A 125 -53.17 76.61 -49.36
C LEU A 125 -51.68 76.48 -49.04
N ASP A 126 -50.98 77.60 -48.91
CA ASP A 126 -49.54 77.60 -48.63
C ASP A 126 -49.26 77.20 -47.16
N ASN A 127 -50.14 77.55 -46.21
CA ASN A 127 -50.14 76.97 -44.85
C ASN A 127 -50.44 75.47 -44.84
N ALA A 128 -51.37 74.99 -45.67
CA ALA A 128 -51.71 73.56 -45.77
C ALA A 128 -50.53 72.74 -46.32
N LYS A 129 -49.81 73.25 -47.32
CA LYS A 129 -48.55 72.65 -47.82
C LYS A 129 -47.47 72.62 -46.74
N LEU A 130 -47.32 73.69 -45.97
CA LEU A 130 -46.35 73.72 -44.86
C LEU A 130 -46.71 72.69 -43.78
N GLY A 131 -47.99 72.56 -43.43
CA GLY A 131 -48.50 71.50 -42.55
C GLY A 131 -48.25 70.10 -43.09
N GLN A 132 -48.51 69.86 -44.38
CA GLN A 132 -48.21 68.60 -45.06
C GLN A 132 -46.71 68.26 -45.01
N SER A 133 -45.85 69.19 -45.40
CA SER A 133 -44.39 68.99 -45.38
C SER A 133 -43.87 68.74 -43.95
N THR A 134 -44.42 69.43 -42.95
CA THR A 134 -44.10 69.19 -41.53
C THR A 134 -44.55 67.80 -41.07
N ALA A 135 -45.70 67.31 -41.55
CA ALA A 135 -46.19 65.97 -41.24
C ALA A 135 -45.36 64.88 -41.94
N THR A 136 -44.94 65.10 -43.19
CA THR A 136 -44.03 64.21 -43.93
C THR A 136 -42.70 64.06 -43.21
N LEU A 137 -42.01 65.15 -42.88
CA LEU A 137 -40.75 65.12 -42.13
C LEU A 137 -40.89 64.36 -40.80
N LYS A 138 -41.94 64.62 -40.03
CA LYS A 138 -42.21 63.88 -38.78
C LYS A 138 -42.49 62.40 -39.00
N SER A 139 -43.09 62.02 -40.12
CA SER A 139 -43.30 60.59 -40.45
C SER A 139 -42.00 59.90 -40.87
N GLU A 140 -41.07 60.62 -41.50
CA GLU A 140 -39.72 60.13 -41.84
C GLU A 140 -38.84 60.01 -40.57
N GLU A 141 -38.89 61.00 -39.67
CA GLU A 141 -38.25 60.95 -38.34
C GLU A 141 -38.76 59.75 -37.51
N LEU A 142 -40.08 59.55 -37.46
CA LEU A 142 -40.69 58.42 -36.74
C LEU A 142 -40.33 57.07 -37.36
N LEU A 143 -40.25 56.97 -38.69
CA LEU A 143 -39.84 55.74 -39.37
C LEU A 143 -38.38 55.40 -39.03
N ALA A 144 -37.48 56.37 -39.10
CA ALA A 144 -36.06 56.17 -38.74
C ALA A 144 -35.88 55.74 -37.27
N LEU A 145 -36.72 56.24 -36.35
CA LEU A 145 -36.75 55.79 -34.95
C LEU A 145 -37.27 54.34 -34.81
N VAL A 146 -38.27 53.94 -35.60
CA VAL A 146 -38.78 52.56 -35.62
C VAL A 146 -37.75 51.59 -36.20
N ASP A 147 -37.04 51.97 -37.27
CA ASP A 147 -35.96 51.17 -37.86
C ASP A 147 -34.79 51.01 -36.87
N THR A 148 -34.42 52.09 -36.17
CA THR A 148 -33.39 52.07 -35.13
C THR A 148 -33.77 51.13 -33.98
N ALA A 149 -34.96 51.29 -33.40
CA ALA A 149 -35.45 50.43 -32.31
C ALA A 149 -35.60 48.96 -32.74
N THR A 150 -35.90 48.70 -34.03
CA THR A 150 -35.95 47.35 -34.59
C THR A 150 -34.55 46.73 -34.70
N SER A 151 -33.53 47.53 -35.06
CA SER A 151 -32.13 47.11 -35.07
C SER A 151 -31.61 46.83 -33.65
N GLU A 152 -31.85 47.73 -32.70
CA GLU A 152 -31.49 47.54 -31.28
C GLU A 152 -32.13 46.27 -30.71
N LYS A 153 -33.43 46.04 -30.97
CA LYS A 153 -34.11 44.81 -30.56
C LYS A 153 -33.47 43.55 -31.15
N ALA A 154 -33.03 43.58 -32.40
CA ALA A 154 -32.35 42.45 -33.03
C ALA A 154 -30.98 42.18 -32.38
N GLN A 155 -30.22 43.24 -32.04
CA GLN A 155 -28.95 43.12 -31.31
C GLN A 155 -29.13 42.58 -29.88
N ILE A 156 -30.14 43.07 -29.16
CA ILE A 156 -30.50 42.60 -27.81
C ILE A 156 -30.87 41.10 -27.84
N ASN A 157 -31.68 40.68 -28.81
CA ASN A 157 -32.02 39.26 -28.98
C ASN A 157 -30.76 38.41 -29.26
N ALA A 158 -29.88 38.83 -30.17
CA ALA A 158 -28.65 38.10 -30.47
C ALA A 158 -27.70 38.00 -29.25
N THR A 159 -27.66 39.05 -28.41
CA THR A 159 -26.90 39.05 -27.14
C THR A 159 -27.53 38.11 -26.11
N LEU A 160 -28.87 38.05 -26.05
CA LEU A 160 -29.59 37.14 -25.18
C LEU A 160 -29.39 35.67 -25.60
N ASP A 161 -29.44 35.35 -26.89
CA ASP A 161 -29.19 34.01 -27.41
C ASP A 161 -27.77 33.52 -27.08
N LEU A 162 -26.77 34.41 -27.20
CA LEU A 162 -25.38 34.13 -26.78
C LEU A 162 -25.28 33.87 -25.27
N ALA A 163 -25.92 34.70 -24.44
CA ALA A 163 -25.91 34.53 -22.98
C ALA A 163 -26.65 33.24 -22.53
N ILE A 164 -27.67 32.81 -23.27
CA ILE A 164 -28.35 31.51 -23.05
C ILE A 164 -27.41 30.35 -23.39
N ALA A 165 -26.65 30.44 -24.49
CA ALA A 165 -25.67 29.43 -24.86
C ALA A 165 -24.51 29.35 -23.85
N GLU A 166 -23.97 30.48 -23.40
CA GLU A 166 -22.95 30.55 -22.36
C GLU A 166 -23.45 29.95 -21.03
N LYS A 167 -24.67 30.29 -20.61
CA LYS A 167 -25.30 29.67 -19.43
C LYS A 167 -25.41 28.15 -19.56
N ALA A 168 -25.81 27.64 -20.74
CA ALA A 168 -25.94 26.20 -20.97
C ALA A 168 -24.58 25.48 -20.90
N GLN A 169 -23.51 26.12 -21.39
CA GLN A 169 -22.14 25.59 -21.24
C GLN A 169 -21.72 25.58 -19.77
N LEU A 170 -21.93 26.68 -19.03
CA LEU A 170 -21.61 26.75 -17.59
C LEU A 170 -22.40 25.73 -16.74
N GLU A 171 -23.65 25.41 -17.12
CA GLU A 171 -24.42 24.34 -16.49
C GLU A 171 -23.89 22.94 -16.83
N SER A 172 -23.28 22.74 -18.01
CA SER A 172 -22.55 21.51 -18.38
C SER A 172 -21.25 21.37 -17.56
N ASP A 173 -20.42 22.41 -17.56
CA ASP A 173 -19.13 22.45 -16.85
C ASP A 173 -19.32 22.24 -15.34
N LEU A 174 -20.32 22.89 -14.74
CA LEU A 174 -20.69 22.70 -13.35
C LEU A 174 -21.09 21.24 -13.02
N ASN A 175 -21.71 20.53 -13.95
CA ASN A 175 -22.06 19.12 -13.73
C ASN A 175 -20.85 18.20 -13.89
N GLN A 176 -19.96 18.48 -14.85
CA GLN A 176 -18.67 17.78 -14.97
C GLN A 176 -17.80 17.96 -13.71
N VAL A 177 -17.76 19.16 -13.14
CA VAL A 177 -17.04 19.44 -11.87
C VAL A 177 -17.64 18.66 -10.70
N LYS A 178 -18.98 18.51 -10.60
CA LYS A 178 -19.61 17.67 -9.56
C LYS A 178 -19.24 16.19 -9.70
N GLU A 179 -19.17 15.68 -10.92
CA GLU A 179 -18.77 14.29 -11.19
C GLU A 179 -17.29 14.05 -10.83
N GLN A 180 -16.42 15.02 -11.13
CA GLN A 180 -15.03 15.02 -10.68
C GLN A 180 -14.90 15.07 -9.15
N VAL A 181 -15.67 15.92 -8.46
CA VAL A 181 -15.70 15.98 -6.98
C VAL A 181 -16.15 14.63 -6.40
N THR A 182 -17.25 14.05 -6.89
CA THR A 182 -17.75 12.74 -6.46
C THR A 182 -16.69 11.64 -6.64
N THR A 183 -15.94 11.70 -7.73
CA THR A 183 -14.83 10.76 -8.02
C THR A 183 -13.66 10.94 -7.05
N LEU A 184 -13.30 12.19 -6.72
CA LEU A 184 -12.25 12.50 -5.76
C LEU A 184 -12.64 12.13 -4.31
N GLU A 185 -13.89 12.31 -3.92
CA GLU A 185 -14.41 11.88 -2.61
C GLU A 185 -14.30 10.36 -2.44
N ALA A 186 -14.63 9.58 -3.47
CA ALA A 186 -14.46 8.12 -3.46
C ALA A 186 -12.97 7.70 -3.40
N ALA A 187 -12.09 8.40 -4.10
CA ALA A 187 -10.65 8.17 -4.03
C ALA A 187 -10.06 8.50 -2.64
N ILE A 188 -10.51 9.58 -2.01
CA ILE A 188 -10.12 9.94 -0.63
C ILE A 188 -10.55 8.85 0.35
N ALA A 189 -11.80 8.39 0.30
CA ALA A 189 -12.30 7.33 1.16
C ALA A 189 -11.51 6.01 1.01
N THR A 190 -11.03 5.72 -0.20
CA THR A 190 -10.17 4.55 -0.49
C THR A 190 -8.79 4.71 0.18
N LEU A 191 -8.15 5.86 0.02
CA LEU A 191 -6.86 6.19 0.65
C LEU A 191 -6.93 6.23 2.18
N GLU A 192 -8.07 6.62 2.76
CA GLU A 192 -8.29 6.59 4.21
C GLU A 192 -8.40 5.15 4.74
N GLN A 193 -9.00 4.22 3.99
CA GLN A 193 -9.01 2.79 4.33
C GLN A 193 -7.61 2.16 4.20
N GLU A 194 -6.90 2.39 3.09
CA GLU A 194 -5.53 1.89 2.90
C GLU A 194 -4.58 2.35 4.03
N LYS A 195 -4.73 3.60 4.47
CA LYS A 195 -4.01 4.17 5.62
C LYS A 195 -4.38 3.48 6.94
N ALA A 196 -5.64 3.14 7.16
CA ALA A 196 -6.08 2.42 8.36
C ALA A 196 -5.51 1.00 8.39
N ASP A 197 -5.53 0.29 7.26
CA ASP A 197 -4.98 -1.06 7.13
C ASP A 197 -3.46 -1.06 7.35
N ALA A 198 -2.74 -0.08 6.78
CA ALA A 198 -1.31 0.11 6.99
C ALA A 198 -0.96 0.39 8.48
N LEU A 199 -1.77 1.17 9.20
CA LEU A 199 -1.61 1.39 10.64
C LEU A 199 -1.82 0.09 11.45
N GLY A 200 -2.76 -0.77 11.03
CA GLY A 200 -2.93 -2.10 11.60
C GLY A 200 -1.71 -3.01 11.40
N GLN A 201 -1.13 -2.99 10.19
CA GLN A 201 0.10 -3.73 9.88
C GLN A 201 1.30 -3.23 10.72
N VAL A 202 1.49 -1.91 10.84
CA VAL A 202 2.54 -1.32 11.71
C VAL A 202 2.35 -1.74 13.16
N SER A 203 1.12 -1.71 13.68
CA SER A 203 0.82 -2.14 15.05
C SER A 203 1.13 -3.62 15.28
N THR A 204 0.90 -4.46 14.26
CA THR A 204 1.21 -5.90 14.30
C THR A 204 2.72 -6.16 14.30
N LEU A 205 3.47 -5.44 13.44
CA LEU A 205 4.93 -5.51 13.38
C LEU A 205 5.59 -5.02 14.68
N GLN A 206 5.01 -4.01 15.34
CA GLN A 206 5.48 -3.53 16.65
C GLN A 206 5.31 -4.58 17.75
N ALA A 207 4.19 -5.32 17.77
CA ALA A 207 3.99 -6.43 18.70
C ALA A 207 5.02 -7.55 18.45
N GLN A 208 5.16 -7.97 17.20
CA GLN A 208 6.15 -9.00 16.80
C GLN A 208 7.59 -8.60 17.15
N LEU A 209 7.94 -7.32 17.07
CA LEU A 209 9.26 -6.83 17.46
C LEU A 209 9.49 -6.91 18.98
N ALA A 210 8.48 -6.62 19.79
CA ALA A 210 8.54 -6.79 21.25
C ALA A 210 8.66 -8.27 21.66
N ASP A 211 7.97 -9.18 20.96
CA ASP A 211 8.12 -10.63 21.14
C ASP A 211 9.56 -11.07 20.80
N PHE A 212 10.12 -10.59 19.68
CA PHE A 212 11.52 -10.86 19.30
C PHE A 212 12.54 -10.30 20.29
N GLU A 213 12.33 -9.10 20.85
CA GLU A 213 13.20 -8.55 21.90
C GLU A 213 13.13 -9.35 23.20
N THR A 214 11.96 -9.90 23.53
CA THR A 214 11.77 -10.80 24.69
C THR A 214 12.53 -12.12 24.49
N VAL A 215 12.32 -12.82 23.38
CA VAL A 215 13.02 -14.07 23.04
C VAL A 215 14.55 -13.87 22.99
N LYS A 216 15.01 -12.72 22.49
CA LYS A 216 16.43 -12.34 22.50
C LYS A 216 16.99 -12.20 23.93
N ALA A 217 16.23 -11.61 24.84
CA ALA A 217 16.65 -11.47 26.24
C ALA A 217 16.71 -12.83 26.97
N GLU A 218 15.73 -13.71 26.71
CA GLU A 218 15.72 -15.08 27.22
C GLU A 218 16.92 -15.90 26.71
N ALA A 219 17.21 -15.84 25.40
CA ALA A 219 18.36 -16.51 24.81
C ALA A 219 19.72 -16.00 25.33
N GLN A 220 19.83 -14.69 25.63
CA GLN A 220 21.03 -14.15 26.27
C GLN A 220 21.19 -14.68 27.70
N ALA A 221 20.11 -14.72 28.50
CA ALA A 221 20.16 -15.25 29.87
C ALA A 221 20.53 -16.74 29.92
N GLU A 222 20.10 -17.54 28.93
CA GLU A 222 20.52 -18.93 28.81
C GLU A 222 21.99 -19.07 28.35
N MET A 223 22.47 -18.21 27.44
CA MET A 223 23.89 -18.16 27.08
C MET A 223 24.78 -17.78 28.28
N ASP A 224 24.37 -16.80 29.09
CA ASP A 224 25.11 -16.37 30.29
C ASP A 224 25.18 -17.50 31.34
N LYS A 225 24.08 -18.23 31.52
CA LYS A 225 24.00 -19.43 32.36
C LYS A 225 24.91 -20.55 31.85
N LEU A 226 24.91 -20.83 30.55
CA LEU A 226 25.79 -21.84 29.95
C LEU A 226 27.28 -21.46 30.11
N ASN A 227 27.64 -20.19 29.89
CA ASN A 227 28.99 -19.69 30.14
C ASN A 227 29.44 -19.88 31.60
N ALA A 228 28.56 -19.62 32.57
CA ALA A 228 28.83 -19.86 33.99
C ALA A 228 29.00 -21.36 34.31
N GLN A 229 28.19 -22.22 33.70
CA GLN A 229 28.34 -23.69 33.82
C GLN A 229 29.67 -24.16 33.22
N THR A 230 30.07 -23.66 32.03
CA THR A 230 31.36 -23.98 31.40
C THR A 230 32.55 -23.54 32.25
N GLY A 231 32.51 -22.35 32.85
CA GLY A 231 33.55 -21.88 33.77
C GLY A 231 33.67 -22.75 35.03
N THR A 232 32.53 -23.24 35.55
CA THR A 232 32.50 -24.18 36.67
C THR A 232 33.13 -25.52 36.27
N LEU A 233 32.69 -26.12 35.15
CA LEU A 233 33.23 -27.38 34.61
C LEU A 233 34.74 -27.31 34.35
N SER A 234 35.25 -26.17 33.85
CA SER A 234 36.70 -25.96 33.66
C SER A 234 37.47 -25.97 34.98
N THR A 235 36.88 -25.42 36.05
CA THR A 235 37.48 -25.41 37.39
C THR A 235 37.48 -26.81 38.02
N ASP A 236 36.37 -27.54 37.87
CA ASP A 236 36.25 -28.93 38.33
C ASP A 236 37.20 -29.87 37.57
N MET A 237 37.38 -29.66 36.26
CA MET A 237 38.35 -30.37 35.42
C MET A 237 39.80 -30.15 35.88
N GLU A 238 40.20 -28.90 36.14
CA GLU A 238 41.53 -28.58 36.68
C GLU A 238 41.76 -29.23 38.06
N ALA A 239 40.75 -29.25 38.93
CA ALA A 239 40.81 -29.92 40.22
C ALA A 239 40.94 -31.45 40.08
N ALA A 240 40.19 -32.07 39.17
CA ALA A 240 40.25 -33.51 38.90
C ALA A 240 41.61 -33.93 38.31
N LEU A 241 42.14 -33.17 37.34
CA LEU A 241 43.47 -33.40 36.77
C LEU A 241 44.58 -33.31 37.84
N LYS A 242 44.49 -32.34 38.76
CA LYS A 242 45.41 -32.22 39.89
C LYS A 242 45.30 -33.41 40.86
N ALA A 243 44.09 -33.83 41.21
CA ALA A 243 43.86 -34.99 42.07
C ALA A 243 44.40 -36.29 41.44
N ASN A 244 44.25 -36.47 40.12
CA ASN A 244 44.78 -37.62 39.41
C ASN A 244 46.32 -37.63 39.38
N ALA A 245 46.96 -36.46 39.23
CA ALA A 245 48.42 -36.35 39.32
C ALA A 245 48.94 -36.68 40.74
N GLU A 246 48.21 -36.29 41.78
CA GLU A 246 48.52 -36.68 43.18
C GLU A 246 48.32 -38.19 43.41
N LEU A 247 47.30 -38.80 42.79
CA LEU A 247 47.04 -40.24 42.84
C LEU A 247 48.12 -41.07 42.16
N GLU A 248 48.55 -40.71 40.94
CA GLU A 248 49.64 -41.42 40.24
C GLU A 248 50.98 -41.26 40.99
N ALA A 249 51.25 -40.10 41.61
CA ALA A 249 52.42 -39.93 42.48
C ALA A 249 52.37 -40.84 43.72
N ALA A 250 51.20 -40.96 44.37
CA ALA A 250 51.01 -41.86 45.50
C ALA A 250 51.13 -43.35 45.10
N LYS A 251 50.60 -43.71 43.93
CA LYS A 251 50.69 -45.04 43.31
C LYS A 251 52.13 -45.42 42.96
N ALA A 252 52.91 -44.52 42.38
CA ALA A 252 54.34 -44.74 42.12
C ALA A 252 55.13 -44.99 43.41
N LEU A 253 54.82 -44.24 44.48
CA LEU A 253 55.42 -44.41 45.81
C LEU A 253 55.00 -45.76 46.45
N ALA A 254 53.76 -46.18 46.26
CA ALA A 254 53.28 -47.49 46.70
C ALA A 254 53.98 -48.65 45.96
N VAL A 255 54.15 -48.54 44.63
CA VAL A 255 54.92 -49.52 43.83
C VAL A 255 56.37 -49.62 44.30
N GLY A 256 57.02 -48.48 44.59
CA GLY A 256 58.36 -48.47 45.17
C GLY A 256 58.45 -49.22 46.50
N LYS A 257 57.46 -49.02 47.40
CA LYS A 257 57.39 -49.78 48.66
C LYS A 257 57.14 -51.28 48.45
N VAL A 258 56.40 -51.67 47.42
CA VAL A 258 56.22 -53.09 47.08
C VAL A 258 57.56 -53.70 46.65
N THR A 259 58.34 -53.04 45.77
CA THR A 259 59.64 -53.58 45.35
C THR A 259 60.70 -53.58 46.47
N GLU A 260 60.64 -52.63 47.41
CA GLU A 260 61.41 -52.67 48.66
C GLU A 260 61.05 -53.90 49.52
N LEU A 261 59.75 -54.18 49.70
CA LEU A 261 59.25 -55.32 50.47
C LEU A 261 59.54 -56.67 49.79
N GLU A 262 59.44 -56.76 48.46
CA GLU A 262 59.83 -57.95 47.69
C GLU A 262 61.34 -58.24 47.84
N THR A 263 62.18 -57.20 47.82
CA THR A 263 63.62 -57.31 48.05
C THR A 263 63.91 -57.79 49.48
N ALA A 264 63.28 -57.17 50.49
CA ALA A 264 63.43 -57.57 51.89
C ALA A 264 62.92 -58.99 52.16
N LYS A 265 61.86 -59.43 51.46
CA LYS A 265 61.38 -60.81 51.50
C LYS A 265 62.42 -61.76 50.91
N ALA A 266 62.98 -61.47 49.74
CA ALA A 266 64.02 -62.30 49.12
C ALA A 266 65.28 -62.44 50.00
N GLU A 267 65.70 -61.37 50.69
CA GLU A 267 66.75 -61.45 51.71
C GLU A 267 66.39 -62.35 52.90
N SER A 268 65.11 -62.38 53.29
CA SER A 268 64.63 -63.23 54.38
C SER A 268 64.54 -64.70 53.95
N ASP A 269 64.03 -64.97 52.74
CA ASP A 269 63.97 -66.32 52.15
C ASP A 269 65.39 -66.91 51.97
N ALA A 270 66.38 -66.06 51.64
CA ALA A 270 67.80 -66.44 51.59
C ALA A 270 68.39 -66.76 52.98
N LYS A 271 68.03 -65.98 54.02
CA LYS A 271 68.46 -66.27 55.40
C LYS A 271 67.82 -67.53 55.97
N VAL A 272 66.57 -67.84 55.60
CA VAL A 272 65.91 -69.10 55.98
C VAL A 272 66.66 -70.29 55.36
N THR A 273 66.99 -70.23 54.07
CA THR A 273 67.74 -71.31 53.41
C THR A 273 69.19 -71.47 53.91
N GLU A 274 69.85 -70.39 54.33
CA GLU A 274 71.13 -70.46 55.06
C GLU A 274 70.98 -71.15 56.44
N LEU A 275 69.93 -70.82 57.19
CA LEU A 275 69.64 -71.43 58.49
C LEU A 275 69.25 -72.91 58.38
N ASP A 276 68.49 -73.30 57.36
CA ASP A 276 68.15 -74.71 57.10
C ASP A 276 69.39 -75.53 56.73
N ALA A 277 70.31 -74.97 55.92
CA ALA A 277 71.59 -75.62 55.64
C ALA A 277 72.45 -75.80 56.91
N ALA A 278 72.52 -74.77 57.77
CA ALA A 278 73.23 -74.84 59.05
C ALA A 278 72.57 -75.83 60.03
N LYS A 279 71.24 -75.98 60.00
CA LYS A 279 70.48 -76.99 60.75
C LYS A 279 70.86 -78.40 60.30
N VAL A 280 70.91 -78.67 59.00
CA VAL A 280 71.32 -79.98 58.45
C VAL A 280 72.79 -80.29 58.83
N GLU A 281 73.69 -79.32 58.81
CA GLU A 281 75.08 -79.51 59.25
C GLU A 281 75.18 -79.83 60.76
N LEU A 282 74.33 -79.22 61.59
CA LEU A 282 74.23 -79.54 63.02
C LEU A 282 73.61 -80.92 63.26
N GLU A 283 72.58 -81.31 62.52
CA GLU A 283 71.96 -82.64 62.60
C GLU A 283 72.96 -83.75 62.20
N ALA A 284 73.76 -83.52 61.16
CA ALA A 284 74.87 -84.42 60.79
C ALA A 284 75.91 -84.55 61.92
N LYS A 285 76.36 -83.45 62.51
CA LYS A 285 77.29 -83.46 63.66
C LYS A 285 76.72 -84.13 64.90
N VAL A 286 75.41 -84.05 65.12
CA VAL A 286 74.72 -84.80 66.19
C VAL A 286 74.70 -86.30 65.88
N SER A 287 74.55 -86.72 64.61
CA SER A 287 74.72 -88.13 64.22
C SER A 287 76.15 -88.62 64.47
N GLU A 288 77.17 -87.89 64.00
CA GLU A 288 78.58 -88.21 64.24
C GLU A 288 78.91 -88.33 65.74
N LEU A 289 78.37 -87.41 66.57
CA LEU A 289 78.52 -87.46 68.02
C LEU A 289 77.80 -88.66 68.66
N ASN A 290 76.64 -89.06 68.14
CA ASN A 290 75.92 -90.25 68.61
C ASN A 290 76.64 -91.54 68.21
N GLU A 291 77.19 -91.62 67.00
CA GLU A 291 78.03 -92.75 66.56
C GLU A 291 79.31 -92.85 67.40
N ALA A 292 79.99 -91.71 67.64
CA ALA A 292 81.16 -91.64 68.51
C ALA A 292 80.82 -92.01 69.97
N LYS A 293 79.63 -91.63 70.46
CA LYS A 293 79.09 -92.02 71.77
C LYS A 293 78.88 -93.52 71.84
N VAL A 294 78.18 -94.13 70.88
CA VAL A 294 77.95 -95.59 70.84
C VAL A 294 79.28 -96.35 70.78
N LEU A 295 80.26 -95.87 70.00
CA LEU A 295 81.58 -96.48 69.92
C LEU A 295 82.42 -96.30 71.21
N ALA A 296 82.16 -95.23 71.98
CA ALA A 296 82.73 -95.04 73.30
C ALA A 296 82.04 -95.91 74.37
N GLU A 297 80.72 -96.06 74.32
CA GLU A 297 79.94 -96.95 75.20
C GLU A 297 80.31 -98.43 74.95
N ALA A 298 80.49 -98.83 73.69
CA ALA A 298 81.04 -100.15 73.34
C ALA A 298 82.44 -100.36 73.91
N LYS A 299 83.33 -99.35 73.83
CA LYS A 299 84.67 -99.42 74.46
C LYS A 299 84.64 -99.41 75.99
N VAL A 300 83.66 -98.75 76.61
CA VAL A 300 83.43 -98.89 78.05
C VAL A 300 83.02 -100.33 78.35
N SER A 301 82.13 -100.94 77.56
CA SER A 301 81.74 -102.35 77.71
C SER A 301 82.93 -103.31 77.50
N GLU A 302 83.79 -103.09 76.50
CA GLU A 302 85.04 -103.86 76.32
C GLU A 302 86.00 -103.69 77.51
N LEU A 303 86.10 -102.48 78.07
CA LEU A 303 86.93 -102.19 79.24
C LEU A 303 86.31 -102.73 80.54
N GLU A 304 84.98 -102.87 80.63
CA GLU A 304 84.28 -103.51 81.73
C GLU A 304 84.38 -105.03 81.64
N GLU A 305 84.33 -105.63 80.45
CA GLU A 305 84.71 -107.04 80.24
C GLU A 305 86.19 -107.28 80.58
N ALA A 306 87.09 -106.39 80.14
CA ALA A 306 88.51 -106.47 80.47
C ALA A 306 88.76 -106.27 81.97
N ALA A 307 88.02 -105.38 82.63
CA ALA A 307 88.10 -105.17 84.08
C ALA A 307 87.45 -106.33 84.86
N ALA A 308 86.37 -106.93 84.37
CA ALA A 308 85.77 -108.13 84.93
C ALA A 308 86.69 -109.34 84.74
N LYS A 309 87.43 -109.42 83.63
CA LYS A 309 88.46 -110.43 83.39
C LYS A 309 89.71 -110.21 84.25
N VAL A 310 90.22 -108.98 84.35
CA VAL A 310 91.32 -108.64 85.27
C VAL A 310 90.90 -108.84 86.73
N LYS A 311 89.61 -108.62 87.05
CA LYS A 311 89.03 -108.99 88.35
C LYS A 311 88.94 -110.51 88.50
N ALA A 312 88.56 -111.27 87.49
CA ALA A 312 88.57 -112.73 87.55
C ALA A 312 90.00 -113.30 87.65
N ASP A 313 90.99 -112.69 86.99
CA ASP A 313 92.41 -113.01 87.12
C ASP A 313 92.94 -112.61 88.51
N TYR A 314 92.48 -111.50 89.09
CA TYR A 314 92.76 -111.09 90.47
C TYR A 314 92.09 -112.01 91.50
N ASP A 315 90.83 -112.38 91.30
CA ASP A 315 90.07 -113.31 92.13
C ASP A 315 90.64 -114.73 91.99
N ALA A 316 91.22 -115.10 90.84
CA ALA A 316 92.00 -116.32 90.65
C ALA A 316 93.38 -116.25 91.32
N LEU A 317 94.07 -115.11 91.32
CA LEU A 317 95.30 -114.90 92.09
C LEU A 317 95.03 -114.89 93.60
N ALA A 318 93.91 -114.31 94.03
CA ALA A 318 93.42 -114.35 95.39
C ALA A 318 93.07 -115.78 95.79
N SER A 319 92.36 -116.53 94.94
CA SER A 319 92.11 -117.97 95.10
C SER A 319 93.40 -118.78 95.13
N GLN A 320 94.47 -118.35 94.44
CA GLN A 320 95.78 -119.02 94.44
C GLN A 320 96.58 -118.71 95.73
N ALA A 321 96.46 -117.50 96.27
CA ALA A 321 96.97 -117.14 97.60
C ALA A 321 96.15 -117.80 98.73
N GLU A 322 94.84 -117.97 98.52
CA GLU A 322 93.94 -118.66 99.44
C GLU A 322 94.10 -120.18 99.37
N LEU A 323 94.48 -120.76 98.21
CA LEU A 323 94.99 -122.13 98.10
C LEU A 323 96.20 -122.34 99.02
N LEU A 324 97.19 -121.45 98.93
CA LEU A 324 98.38 -121.46 99.80
C LEU A 324 98.07 -121.13 101.28
N THR A 325 96.84 -120.70 101.58
CA THR A 325 96.36 -120.42 102.95
C THR A 325 95.36 -121.49 103.46
N SER A 326 94.81 -122.33 102.58
CA SER A 326 93.88 -123.43 102.88
C SER A 326 94.54 -124.81 102.85
N GLU A 327 95.63 -124.99 102.08
CA GLU A 327 96.64 -126.04 102.30
C GLU A 327 97.21 -125.99 103.74
N LYS A 328 97.08 -124.83 104.39
CA LYS A 328 97.45 -124.53 105.77
C LYS A 328 96.29 -124.61 106.78
N ALA A 329 95.05 -124.82 106.35
CA ALA A 329 93.85 -124.87 107.20
C ALA A 329 93.21 -126.27 107.32
N GLY A 330 93.31 -127.10 106.27
CA GLY A 330 92.80 -128.48 106.27
C GLY A 330 91.92 -128.78 105.05
N LEU A 331 91.82 -130.01 104.55
CA LEU A 331 91.28 -131.24 105.18
C LEU A 331 89.75 -131.27 105.37
N GLU A 332 89.05 -130.12 105.35
CA GLU A 332 87.59 -130.01 105.53
C GLU A 332 87.04 -128.82 104.69
N GLU A 333 85.97 -128.88 103.88
CA GLU A 333 85.20 -130.00 103.32
C GLU A 333 84.34 -129.58 102.06
N ARG A 334 84.73 -129.97 100.82
CA ARG A 334 83.91 -130.03 99.56
C ARG A 334 83.36 -128.73 98.85
N LEU A 335 83.04 -128.91 97.54
CA LEU A 335 81.85 -128.43 96.76
C LEU A 335 81.83 -127.14 95.86
N MET A 336 81.85 -127.36 94.52
CA MET A 336 81.00 -126.83 93.39
C MET A 336 80.59 -125.33 93.11
N LEU A 337 80.97 -124.86 91.90
CA LEU A 337 80.18 -124.35 90.71
C LEU A 337 79.17 -123.14 90.67
N LEU A 338 79.48 -122.14 89.80
CA LEU A 338 78.74 -121.57 88.60
C LEU A 338 77.41 -120.69 88.58
N GLU A 339 77.43 -119.59 87.77
CA GLU A 339 76.48 -119.07 86.68
C GLU A 339 75.19 -118.14 86.81
N THR A 340 75.20 -116.96 86.09
CA THR A 340 74.26 -116.30 85.04
C THR A 340 72.90 -115.50 85.31
N PRO A 341 71.99 -115.05 84.34
CA PRO A 341 71.94 -113.65 83.68
C PRO A 341 70.55 -112.95 83.19
N GLU A 342 70.58 -111.78 82.43
CA GLU A 342 69.75 -111.24 81.23
C GLU A 342 68.47 -110.24 81.10
N THR A 343 68.49 -109.24 80.11
CA THR A 343 67.56 -108.68 78.98
C THR A 343 66.44 -107.46 79.02
N PRO A 344 65.59 -107.01 77.95
CA PRO A 344 65.69 -105.85 76.90
C PRO A 344 64.42 -104.96 76.27
N GLU A 345 64.55 -104.10 75.14
CA GLU A 345 63.58 -103.54 73.99
C GLU A 345 63.33 -101.98 73.48
N GLU A 346 62.58 -101.59 72.33
CA GLU A 346 62.74 -100.34 71.38
C GLU A 346 61.64 -99.22 70.76
N PRO A 347 61.11 -99.05 69.44
CA PRO A 347 60.98 -97.81 68.48
C PRO A 347 59.56 -97.16 67.96
N VAL A 348 59.14 -96.26 66.93
CA VAL A 348 59.42 -95.70 65.48
C VAL A 348 58.72 -94.30 64.91
N ALA A 349 58.49 -93.93 63.56
CA ALA A 349 58.06 -92.58 62.84
C ALA A 349 57.00 -92.58 61.57
N VAL A 350 56.59 -91.66 60.54
CA VAL A 350 57.03 -90.48 59.58
C VAL A 350 55.91 -89.56 58.77
N GLU A 351 56.08 -88.91 57.52
CA GLU A 351 55.32 -87.73 56.75
C GLU A 351 54.77 -87.86 55.21
N ALA A 352 54.39 -86.97 54.17
CA ALA A 352 54.52 -85.51 53.58
C ALA A 352 53.55 -85.01 52.30
N PRO A 353 53.63 -83.80 51.55
CA PRO A 353 52.58 -83.06 50.61
C PRO A 353 52.79 -82.57 49.03
N GLN A 354 51.94 -81.69 48.32
CA GLN A 354 51.83 -81.30 46.78
C GLN A 354 51.30 -79.84 46.17
N GLY A 355 50.94 -79.57 44.82
CA GLY A 355 50.68 -78.20 44.05
C GLY A 355 49.75 -77.99 42.70
N PHE A 356 49.86 -76.91 41.79
CA PHE A 356 48.83 -76.34 40.75
C PHE A 356 49.18 -75.93 39.22
N LYS A 357 48.21 -75.43 38.36
CA LYS A 357 48.27 -74.90 36.92
C LYS A 357 47.42 -73.61 36.55
N HIS A 358 47.59 -72.94 35.37
CA HIS A 358 46.90 -71.65 34.98
C HIS A 358 46.61 -71.35 33.46
N GLY A 359 45.67 -70.45 33.11
CA GLY A 359 45.32 -70.01 31.72
C GLY A 359 44.48 -68.70 31.57
N LEU A 360 44.35 -68.15 30.35
CA LEU A 360 43.66 -66.86 30.04
C LEU A 360 42.95 -66.86 28.66
N GLY A 361 41.65 -66.51 28.63
CA GLY A 361 40.82 -66.48 27.41
C GLY A 361 40.10 -65.16 27.18
N MET A 362 39.80 -64.81 25.92
CA MET A 362 39.12 -63.57 25.54
C MET A 362 38.09 -63.76 24.41
N VAL A 363 36.92 -63.13 24.55
CA VAL A 363 35.83 -63.08 23.55
C VAL A 363 35.44 -61.62 23.34
N THR A 364 35.29 -61.22 22.07
CA THR A 364 34.87 -59.86 21.71
C THR A 364 33.59 -59.94 20.88
N SER A 365 32.53 -59.29 21.35
CA SER A 365 31.17 -59.29 20.78
C SER A 365 30.67 -57.87 20.55
N ILE A 366 29.72 -57.69 19.62
CA ILE A 366 29.05 -56.40 19.40
C ILE A 366 27.94 -56.29 20.44
N GLY A 367 28.02 -55.28 21.32
CA GLY A 367 27.09 -55.10 22.44
C GLY A 367 25.83 -54.34 22.08
N SER A 368 25.96 -53.25 21.30
CA SER A 368 24.83 -52.51 20.74
C SER A 368 25.29 -51.65 19.57
N VAL A 369 24.44 -51.50 18.55
CA VAL A 369 24.64 -50.58 17.44
C VAL A 369 23.35 -49.79 17.19
N ALA A 370 23.50 -48.50 16.89
CA ALA A 370 22.41 -47.61 16.49
C ALA A 370 22.95 -46.53 15.54
N ASP A 371 22.22 -46.26 14.46
CA ASP A 371 22.60 -45.23 13.51
C ASP A 371 22.45 -43.82 14.11
N ALA A 372 23.30 -42.89 13.66
CA ALA A 372 23.20 -41.49 14.03
C ALA A 372 22.01 -40.81 13.33
N THR A 373 21.30 -39.97 14.07
CA THR A 373 20.17 -39.17 13.58
C THR A 373 20.44 -37.69 13.84
N ALA A 374 19.62 -36.80 13.27
CA ALA A 374 19.73 -35.35 13.51
C ALA A 374 19.47 -34.96 14.99
N GLU A 375 18.83 -35.84 15.78
CA GLU A 375 18.42 -35.58 17.16
C GLU A 375 19.23 -36.37 18.20
N LYS A 376 19.94 -37.44 17.77
CA LYS A 376 20.66 -38.36 18.65
C LYS A 376 21.91 -38.91 17.98
N ALA A 377 23.04 -38.88 18.70
CA ALA A 377 24.27 -39.53 18.28
C ALA A 377 24.06 -41.05 18.07
N GLY A 378 24.72 -41.58 17.04
CA GLY A 378 24.82 -43.01 16.80
C GLY A 378 25.72 -43.68 17.85
N VAL A 379 25.56 -44.99 18.01
CA VAL A 379 26.27 -45.78 19.00
C VAL A 379 26.91 -46.98 18.31
N ALA A 380 28.19 -47.20 18.61
CA ALA A 380 28.86 -48.46 18.38
C ALA A 380 29.47 -48.94 19.70
N GLN A 381 28.97 -50.05 20.25
CA GLN A 381 29.50 -50.66 21.45
C GLN A 381 30.07 -52.05 21.16
N VAL A 382 31.30 -52.26 21.62
CA VAL A 382 32.00 -53.54 21.62
C VAL A 382 32.21 -53.99 23.06
N ASN A 383 31.84 -55.23 23.37
CA ASN A 383 32.14 -55.87 24.64
C ASN A 383 33.35 -56.79 24.44
N THR A 384 34.37 -56.70 25.30
CA THR A 384 35.44 -57.70 25.38
C THR A 384 35.39 -58.37 26.74
N THR A 385 34.93 -59.62 26.75
CA THR A 385 34.86 -60.49 27.92
C THR A 385 36.18 -61.26 28.06
N VAL A 386 36.79 -61.17 29.24
CA VAL A 386 38.06 -61.81 29.60
C VAL A 386 37.79 -62.85 30.68
N CYS A 387 38.46 -64.00 30.61
CA CYS A 387 38.41 -65.08 31.60
C CYS A 387 39.83 -65.46 32.03
N ALA A 388 40.18 -65.23 33.29
CA ALA A 388 41.37 -65.83 33.92
C ALA A 388 40.96 -67.14 34.61
N LEU A 389 41.78 -68.19 34.48
CA LEU A 389 41.47 -69.55 34.91
C LEU A 389 42.67 -70.18 35.63
N VAL A 390 42.42 -70.88 36.73
CA VAL A 390 43.41 -71.68 37.47
C VAL A 390 42.83 -73.08 37.66
N LEU A 391 43.62 -74.09 37.29
CA LEU A 391 43.24 -75.50 37.38
C LEU A 391 44.16 -76.24 38.37
N ASP A 392 43.62 -77.26 39.04
CA ASP A 392 44.46 -78.24 39.73
C ASP A 392 45.03 -79.30 38.77
N LEU A 393 45.72 -80.29 39.33
CA LEU A 393 46.30 -81.40 38.58
C LEU A 393 45.24 -82.40 38.06
N GLU A 394 44.00 -82.35 38.57
CA GLU A 394 42.86 -83.14 38.08
C GLU A 394 42.08 -82.43 36.96
N GLY A 395 42.38 -81.15 36.68
CA GLY A 395 41.68 -80.33 35.68
C GLY A 395 40.41 -79.67 36.22
N LYS A 396 40.24 -79.60 37.54
CA LYS A 396 39.14 -78.88 38.19
C LYS A 396 39.48 -77.41 38.35
N ILE A 397 38.46 -76.57 38.26
CA ILE A 397 38.56 -75.12 38.45
C ILE A 397 38.79 -74.83 39.94
N VAL A 398 39.98 -74.32 40.29
CA VAL A 398 40.30 -73.86 41.65
C VAL A 398 40.25 -72.34 41.79
N SER A 399 40.30 -71.62 40.67
CA SER A 399 39.89 -70.21 40.59
C SER A 399 39.44 -69.90 39.16
N VAL A 400 38.41 -69.08 39.01
CA VAL A 400 38.04 -68.46 37.74
C VAL A 400 37.59 -67.04 38.01
N THR A 401 37.93 -66.12 37.12
CA THR A 401 37.54 -64.71 37.22
C THR A 401 37.19 -64.19 35.84
N TRP A 402 35.97 -63.70 35.68
CA TRP A 402 35.53 -63.05 34.46
C TRP A 402 35.40 -61.54 34.63
N ASP A 403 35.80 -60.80 33.61
CA ASP A 403 35.58 -59.37 33.49
C ASP A 403 35.05 -59.02 32.11
N VAL A 404 34.44 -57.84 31.96
CA VAL A 404 34.00 -57.31 30.66
C VAL A 404 34.42 -55.86 30.54
N GLN A 405 35.24 -55.55 29.54
CA GLN A 405 35.38 -54.18 29.07
C GLN A 405 34.22 -53.86 28.12
N GLN A 406 33.48 -52.78 28.38
CA GLN A 406 32.38 -52.33 27.52
C GLN A 406 32.73 -51.01 26.86
N THR A 407 33.43 -51.10 25.73
CA THR A 407 33.86 -49.95 24.94
C THR A 407 32.71 -49.45 24.09
N LYS A 408 31.98 -48.45 24.60
CA LYS A 408 30.96 -47.69 23.86
C LYS A 408 31.58 -46.43 23.26
N ILE A 409 31.41 -46.24 21.96
CA ILE A 409 31.75 -45.00 21.24
C ILE A 409 30.44 -44.37 20.73
N GLN A 410 30.28 -43.07 20.91
CA GLN A 410 29.15 -42.31 20.36
C GLN A 410 29.62 -41.44 19.20
N PHE A 411 28.88 -41.39 18.09
CA PHE A 411 29.27 -40.67 16.87
C PHE A 411 28.16 -39.81 16.27
N SER A 412 28.52 -38.73 15.59
CA SER A 412 27.59 -37.78 14.96
C SER A 412 27.11 -38.29 13.59
N ALA A 413 26.14 -37.60 12.98
CA ALA A 413 25.68 -37.91 11.62
C ALA A 413 26.81 -37.81 10.57
N GLU A 414 27.87 -37.05 10.85
CA GLU A 414 29.08 -36.92 10.03
C GLU A 414 30.16 -37.97 10.37
N GLY A 415 29.84 -38.97 11.22
CA GLY A 415 30.75 -40.05 11.61
C GLY A 415 31.87 -39.64 12.57
N LYS A 416 31.80 -38.46 13.19
CA LYS A 416 32.81 -37.99 14.16
C LYS A 416 32.50 -38.50 15.57
N PRO A 417 33.50 -38.90 16.38
CA PRO A 417 33.26 -39.18 17.80
C PRO A 417 32.70 -37.93 18.50
N VAL A 418 31.64 -38.11 19.28
CA VAL A 418 30.93 -37.05 20.03
C VAL A 418 31.29 -37.09 21.51
N ASP A 419 31.49 -38.30 22.03
CA ASP A 419 31.69 -38.58 23.44
C ASP A 419 32.57 -39.84 23.54
N LEU A 420 33.82 -39.64 23.98
CA LEU A 420 34.83 -40.68 24.17
C LEU A 420 35.26 -40.65 25.65
N PRO A 421 35.08 -41.74 26.41
CA PRO A 421 35.47 -41.76 27.82
C PRO A 421 36.99 -41.70 27.97
N GLU A 422 37.49 -40.77 28.80
CA GLU A 422 38.93 -40.59 29.05
C GLU A 422 39.58 -41.83 29.68
N THR A 423 38.82 -42.59 30.47
CA THR A 423 39.23 -43.88 31.04
C THR A 423 38.18 -44.96 30.78
N LEU A 424 38.58 -46.04 30.12
CA LEU A 424 37.76 -47.24 29.94
C LEU A 424 37.92 -48.18 31.13
N LEU A 425 37.10 -48.01 32.16
CA LEU A 425 37.04 -48.96 33.28
C LEU A 425 36.19 -50.20 32.93
N THR A 426 36.66 -51.38 33.28
CA THR A 426 35.91 -52.65 33.12
C THR A 426 34.71 -52.74 34.07
N LYS A 427 33.94 -53.83 34.00
CA LYS A 427 32.83 -54.05 34.94
C LYS A 427 33.28 -54.41 36.35
N LEU A 428 34.38 -55.16 36.53
CA LEU A 428 34.94 -55.38 37.87
C LEU A 428 35.51 -54.08 38.45
N GLU A 429 36.22 -53.28 37.64
CA GLU A 429 36.77 -51.99 38.07
C GLU A 429 35.67 -50.98 38.46
N LYS A 430 34.53 -50.99 37.74
CA LYS A 430 33.35 -50.19 38.09
C LYS A 430 32.64 -50.69 39.35
N GLY A 431 32.67 -51.99 39.65
CA GLY A 431 32.04 -52.56 40.85
C GLY A 431 30.60 -52.10 41.06
N ALA A 432 30.36 -51.33 42.12
CA ALA A 432 29.04 -50.76 42.44
C ALA A 432 28.57 -49.67 41.45
N ASP A 433 29.50 -48.92 40.86
CA ASP A 433 29.21 -47.80 39.95
C ASP A 433 28.81 -48.29 38.53
N TYR A 434 28.80 -49.60 38.28
CA TYR A 434 28.17 -50.18 37.09
C TYR A 434 26.64 -50.02 37.10
N GLY A 435 26.02 -49.88 38.28
CA GLY A 435 24.61 -49.52 38.43
C GLY A 435 23.62 -50.54 37.84
N MET A 436 23.93 -51.84 37.90
CA MET A 436 22.97 -52.90 37.58
C MET A 436 22.00 -53.17 38.75
N LYS A 437 22.34 -52.87 40.02
CA LYS A 437 21.51 -53.19 41.20
C LYS A 437 20.11 -52.60 41.11
N ALA A 438 19.98 -51.41 40.52
CA ALA A 438 18.71 -50.71 40.30
C ALA A 438 17.89 -51.24 39.10
N ARG A 439 18.44 -52.17 38.31
CA ARG A 439 17.83 -52.79 37.11
C ARG A 439 17.75 -54.32 37.20
N SER A 440 18.46 -54.93 38.15
CA SER A 440 18.48 -56.36 38.44
C SER A 440 17.25 -56.76 39.23
N GLU A 441 16.46 -57.70 38.69
CA GLU A 441 15.25 -58.23 39.35
C GLU A 441 15.54 -58.87 40.71
N ILE A 442 16.76 -59.39 40.89
CA ILE A 442 17.24 -59.98 42.14
C ILE A 442 18.01 -58.99 43.04
N GLY A 443 18.02 -57.69 42.69
CA GLY A 443 18.64 -56.63 43.50
C GLY A 443 20.16 -56.75 43.67
N LYS A 444 20.85 -57.41 42.73
CA LYS A 444 22.32 -57.62 42.73
C LYS A 444 23.00 -56.87 41.59
N GLU A 445 24.14 -56.26 41.88
CA GLU A 445 25.07 -55.73 40.88
C GLU A 445 25.60 -56.81 39.95
N TRP A 446 26.23 -56.40 38.86
CA TRP A 446 26.85 -57.34 37.93
C TRP A 446 28.00 -58.12 38.59
N ASN A 447 28.82 -57.49 39.43
CA ASN A 447 29.92 -58.17 40.11
C ASN A 447 29.42 -59.20 41.14
N GLU A 448 28.35 -58.90 41.89
CA GLU A 448 27.67 -59.84 42.79
C GLU A 448 27.10 -61.07 42.05
N GLN A 449 26.78 -60.93 40.75
CA GLN A 449 26.26 -62.03 39.93
C GLN A 449 27.38 -62.84 39.26
N ILE A 450 28.42 -62.21 38.72
CA ILE A 450 29.54 -62.94 38.10
C ILE A 450 30.36 -63.72 39.15
N GLU A 451 30.48 -63.18 40.37
CA GLU A 451 31.09 -63.90 41.49
C GLU A 451 30.28 -65.15 41.87
N ALA A 452 28.96 -65.06 41.90
CA ALA A 452 28.11 -66.24 42.14
C ALA A 452 28.28 -67.31 41.04
N PHE A 453 28.52 -66.90 39.79
CA PHE A 453 28.83 -67.81 38.68
C PHE A 453 30.23 -68.43 38.82
N ALA A 454 31.23 -67.66 39.28
CA ALA A 454 32.58 -68.15 39.57
C ALA A 454 32.58 -69.17 40.72
N GLN A 455 31.88 -68.88 41.82
CA GLN A 455 31.71 -69.81 42.95
C GLN A 455 30.99 -71.10 42.54
N TYR A 456 30.02 -71.04 41.61
CA TYR A 456 29.41 -72.24 41.03
C TYR A 456 30.40 -73.04 40.16
N ALA A 457 31.35 -72.39 39.49
CA ALA A 457 32.34 -73.07 38.65
C ALA A 457 33.43 -73.80 39.45
N LEU A 458 33.70 -73.41 40.71
CA LEU A 458 34.74 -74.04 41.53
C LEU A 458 34.49 -75.54 41.77
N GLY A 459 35.57 -76.32 41.74
CA GLY A 459 35.57 -77.79 41.95
C GLY A 459 35.01 -78.63 40.79
N LYS A 460 34.34 -78.00 39.82
CA LYS A 460 33.90 -78.60 38.56
C LYS A 460 35.02 -78.60 37.52
N THR A 461 34.87 -79.41 36.47
CA THR A 461 35.69 -79.29 35.26
C THR A 461 35.17 -78.19 34.34
N VAL A 462 35.98 -77.77 33.37
CA VAL A 462 35.55 -76.81 32.34
C VAL A 462 34.39 -77.37 31.51
N GLU A 463 34.39 -78.66 31.18
CA GLU A 463 33.33 -79.32 30.42
C GLU A 463 31.99 -79.33 31.17
N GLU A 464 32.00 -79.52 32.50
CA GLU A 464 30.81 -79.46 33.35
C GLU A 464 30.19 -78.05 33.40
N VAL A 465 31.03 -77.00 33.44
CA VAL A 465 30.56 -75.61 33.41
C VAL A 465 30.11 -75.20 32.01
N MET A 466 30.79 -75.67 30.96
CA MET A 466 30.41 -75.46 29.56
C MET A 466 29.06 -76.09 29.20
N SER A 467 28.71 -77.19 29.85
CA SER A 467 27.47 -77.95 29.61
C SER A 467 26.26 -77.46 30.43
N ILE A 468 26.35 -76.28 31.06
CA ILE A 468 25.28 -75.74 31.91
C ILE A 468 24.00 -75.46 31.12
N ALA A 469 22.85 -75.84 31.69
CA ALA A 469 21.54 -75.51 31.13
C ALA A 469 21.34 -73.99 31.10
N THR A 470 20.83 -73.45 29.99
CA THR A 470 20.51 -72.03 29.83
C THR A 470 19.19 -71.84 29.09
N TYR A 471 18.55 -70.69 29.30
CA TYR A 471 17.31 -70.29 28.63
C TYR A 471 17.42 -68.86 28.07
N ASP A 472 16.59 -68.59 27.05
CA ASP A 472 16.36 -67.25 26.52
C ASP A 472 15.19 -66.60 27.29
N ARG A 473 15.39 -65.38 27.78
CA ARG A 473 14.36 -64.59 28.48
C ARG A 473 13.31 -63.99 27.54
N GLY A 474 13.55 -63.99 26.23
CA GLY A 474 12.65 -63.40 25.22
C GLY A 474 12.70 -61.87 25.14
N ASP A 475 13.63 -61.22 25.84
CA ASP A 475 13.86 -59.77 25.80
C ASP A 475 14.86 -59.33 24.71
N GLY A 476 15.37 -60.28 23.93
CA GLY A 476 16.33 -60.05 22.85
C GLY A 476 17.76 -59.73 23.30
N SER A 477 18.04 -59.69 24.60
CA SER A 477 19.34 -59.36 25.18
C SER A 477 19.91 -60.46 26.09
N HIS A 478 19.04 -61.25 26.73
CA HIS A 478 19.40 -62.29 27.69
C HIS A 478 19.05 -63.68 27.15
N ASN A 479 19.75 -64.07 26.09
CA ASN A 479 19.53 -65.29 25.30
C ASN A 479 20.08 -66.60 25.90
N ALA A 480 20.93 -66.53 26.92
CA ALA A 480 21.57 -67.69 27.55
C ALA A 480 21.80 -67.46 29.05
N VAL A 481 20.72 -67.27 29.81
CA VAL A 481 20.75 -67.14 31.28
C VAL A 481 20.73 -68.54 31.92
N PRO A 482 21.46 -68.82 33.02
CA PRO A 482 21.49 -70.14 33.63
C PRO A 482 20.10 -70.65 34.10
N ASP A 483 19.77 -71.89 33.74
CA ASP A 483 18.56 -72.62 34.16
C ASP A 483 18.89 -73.72 35.18
N VAL A 484 19.71 -73.41 36.18
CA VAL A 484 20.05 -74.31 37.30
C VAL A 484 19.63 -73.67 38.63
N GLU A 485 19.06 -74.46 39.53
CA GLU A 485 18.40 -73.95 40.76
C GLU A 485 19.36 -73.17 41.67
N GLU A 486 20.63 -73.57 41.72
CA GLU A 486 21.71 -72.92 42.48
C GLU A 486 21.98 -71.48 42.00
N LEU A 487 21.66 -71.18 40.74
CA LEU A 487 21.93 -69.89 40.09
C LEU A 487 20.69 -69.01 39.90
N LYS A 488 19.46 -69.55 39.94
CA LYS A 488 18.23 -68.77 39.69
C LYS A 488 18.03 -67.58 40.63
N ALA A 489 18.53 -67.65 41.87
CA ALA A 489 18.48 -66.57 42.85
C ALA A 489 19.78 -65.72 42.93
N SER A 490 20.73 -65.94 42.02
CA SER A 490 22.06 -65.34 42.09
C SER A 490 22.63 -64.85 40.76
N VAL A 491 22.15 -65.33 39.61
CA VAL A 491 22.60 -64.95 38.27
C VAL A 491 21.40 -64.77 37.35
N THR A 492 21.20 -63.54 36.86
CA THR A 492 20.14 -63.18 35.89
C THR A 492 20.69 -62.70 34.54
N ILE A 493 22.02 -62.54 34.45
CA ILE A 493 22.73 -62.16 33.22
C ILE A 493 22.87 -63.34 32.25
N THR A 494 22.97 -63.04 30.94
CA THR A 494 23.38 -64.04 29.95
C THR A 494 24.85 -64.40 30.17
N VAL A 495 25.17 -65.69 30.08
CA VAL A 495 26.52 -66.21 30.36
C VAL A 495 27.28 -66.70 29.13
N GLY A 496 26.70 -66.60 27.93
CA GLY A 496 27.29 -67.11 26.68
C GLY A 496 28.74 -66.65 26.42
N ASP A 497 29.04 -65.37 26.61
CA ASP A 497 30.41 -64.84 26.42
C ASP A 497 31.39 -65.23 27.56
N TYR A 498 30.91 -65.47 28.79
CA TYR A 498 31.73 -66.01 29.88
C TYR A 498 32.09 -67.48 29.61
N LEU A 499 31.10 -68.26 29.18
CA LEU A 499 31.26 -69.65 28.74
C LEU A 499 32.24 -69.74 27.56
N ALA A 500 32.07 -68.91 26.52
CA ALA A 500 32.96 -68.91 25.35
C ALA A 500 34.38 -68.38 25.65
N SER A 501 34.57 -67.53 26.68
CA SER A 501 35.90 -67.11 27.14
C SER A 501 36.55 -68.12 28.08
N LEU A 502 35.77 -68.89 28.84
CA LEU A 502 36.23 -70.01 29.67
C LEU A 502 36.88 -71.10 28.82
N GLN A 503 36.24 -71.51 27.71
CA GLN A 503 36.83 -72.51 26.80
C GLN A 503 38.22 -72.06 26.33
N LYS A 504 38.34 -70.82 25.86
CA LYS A 504 39.62 -70.26 25.41
C LYS A 504 40.66 -70.16 26.54
N ALA A 505 40.23 -69.92 27.77
CA ALA A 505 41.12 -69.92 28.92
C ALA A 505 41.66 -71.34 29.20
N ALA A 506 40.81 -72.36 29.09
CA ALA A 506 41.20 -73.76 29.21
C ALA A 506 42.12 -74.21 28.05
N ASP A 507 41.77 -73.87 26.80
CA ASP A 507 42.58 -74.15 25.60
C ASP A 507 43.99 -73.53 25.69
N SER A 508 44.14 -72.43 26.43
CA SER A 508 45.40 -71.74 26.65
C SER A 508 46.23 -72.27 27.84
N ALA A 509 45.64 -73.11 28.69
CA ALA A 509 46.13 -73.37 30.03
C ALA A 509 47.39 -74.26 30.07
N LYS A 510 48.28 -73.98 31.03
CA LYS A 510 49.60 -74.59 31.22
C LYS A 510 49.87 -74.84 32.70
#